data_AF-A0A1Y3LBV1-F1
#
_entry.id   AF-A0A1Y3LBV1-F1
#
_cell.length_a   1.000
_cell.length_b   1.000
_cell.length_c   1.000
_cell.angle_alpha   90.00
_cell.angle_beta   90.00
_cell.angle_gamma   90.00
#
_symmetry.space_group_name_H-M   'P 1'
#
loop_
_entity.id
_entity.type
_entity.pdbx_description
1 polymer ?
#
loop_
_entity_poly.entity_id
_entity_poly.type
_entity_poly.pdbx_seq_one_letter_code
_entity_poly.pdbx_strand_id
1 'polypeptide(L)' 'RLLHNAAMAASRSAAWKEIYERYRNNGKATTQALVILARKLARVAFALMKNQDEYTSKGGKPAC' A
#
# COMPACT_ATOMS: atom_id res chain seq x y z
N ARG A 1 -4.47 14.10 -5.77
CA ARG A 1 -2.98 14.09 -5.81
C ARG A 1 -2.36 13.30 -4.65
N LEU A 2 -2.82 13.50 -3.41
CA LEU A 2 -2.31 12.81 -2.21
C LEU A 2 -2.24 11.27 -2.33
N LEU A 3 -3.32 10.63 -2.79
CA LEU A 3 -3.38 9.16 -2.93
C LEU A 3 -2.33 8.59 -3.92
N HIS A 4 -2.00 9.33 -4.97
CA HIS A 4 -1.00 8.89 -5.94
C HIS A 4 0.40 8.92 -5.32
N ASN A 5 0.73 9.99 -4.58
CA ASN A 5 1.99 10.11 -3.85
C ASN A 5 2.11 9.04 -2.76
N ALA A 6 1.03 8.79 -2.00
CA ALA A 6 0.98 7.74 -1.00
C ALA A 6 1.22 6.35 -1.62
N ALA A 7 0.60 6.06 -2.78
CA ALA A 7 0.83 4.82 -3.50
C ALA A 7 2.27 4.70 -4.05
N MET A 8 2.87 5.79 -4.52
CA MET A 8 4.28 5.80 -4.95
C MET A 8 5.25 5.55 -3.79
N ALA A 9 4.98 6.11 -2.61
CA ALA A 9 5.78 5.82 -1.42
C ALA A 9 5.59 4.36 -0.97
N ALA A 10 4.35 3.89 -0.92
CA ALA A 10 4.03 2.53 -0.52
C ALA A 10 4.61 1.47 -1.47
N SER A 11 4.62 1.70 -2.79
CA SER A 11 5.17 0.72 -3.74
C SER A 11 6.66 0.44 -3.54
N ARG A 12 7.39 1.34 -2.87
CA ARG A 12 8.80 1.18 -2.49
C ARG A 12 9.01 0.58 -1.11
N SER A 13 7.95 0.48 -0.29
CA SER A 13 8.01 -0.05 1.07
C SER A 13 7.96 -1.58 1.09
N ALA A 14 8.74 -2.22 1.98
CA ALA A 14 8.78 -3.68 2.09
C ALA A 14 7.40 -4.32 2.32
N ALA A 15 6.51 -3.66 3.08
CA ALA A 15 5.18 -4.16 3.39
C ALA A 15 4.22 -4.24 2.17
N TRP A 16 4.44 -3.41 1.15
CA TRP A 16 3.51 -3.27 0.02
C TRP A 16 4.15 -3.55 -1.35
N LYS A 17 5.49 -3.65 -1.41
CA LYS A 17 6.26 -3.91 -2.63
C LYS A 17 5.84 -5.19 -3.32
N GLU A 18 5.71 -6.30 -2.58
CA GLU A 18 5.27 -7.59 -3.15
C GLU A 18 3.87 -7.52 -3.79
N ILE A 19 2.96 -6.74 -3.19
CA ILE A 19 1.61 -6.55 -3.72
C ILE A 19 1.67 -5.77 -5.02
N TYR A 20 2.46 -4.70 -5.06
CA TYR A 20 2.67 -3.90 -6.26
C TYR A 20 3.31 -4.73 -7.39
N GLU A 21 4.38 -5.47 -7.10
CA GLU A 21 5.07 -6.32 -8.07
C GLU A 21 4.18 -7.45 -8.59
N ARG A 22 3.36 -8.08 -7.74
CA ARG A 22 2.36 -9.06 -8.17
C ARG A 22 1.42 -8.50 -9.23
N TYR A 23 0.91 -7.28 -9.05
CA TYR A 23 0.05 -6.67 -10.06
C TYR A 23 0.80 -6.31 -11.35
N ARG A 24 2.06 -5.88 -11.24
CA ARG A 24 2.93 -5.61 -12.39
C ARG A 24 3.22 -6.89 -13.18
N ASN A 25 3.55 -7.98 -12.50
CA ASN A 25 3.81 -9.29 -13.10
C ASN A 25 2.56 -9.88 -13.76
N ASN A 26 1.37 -9.56 -13.23
CA ASN A 26 0.09 -9.90 -13.85
C ASN A 26 -0.28 -9.01 -15.06
N GLY A 27 0.68 -8.26 -15.61
CA GLY A 27 0.50 -7.44 -16.82
C GLY A 27 -0.26 -6.13 -16.62
N LYS A 28 -0.46 -5.66 -15.38
CA LYS A 28 -1.13 -4.38 -15.15
C LYS A 28 -0.18 -3.21 -15.43
N ALA A 29 -0.72 -2.17 -16.08
CA ALA A 29 0.01 -0.92 -16.28
C ALA A 29 0.40 -0.30 -14.93
N THR A 30 1.52 0.42 -14.90
CA THR A 30 2.06 1.05 -13.68
C THR A 30 1.01 1.91 -12.98
N THR A 31 0.28 2.74 -13.73
CA THR A 31 -0.79 3.59 -13.19
C THR A 31 -1.93 2.75 -12.60
N GLN A 32 -2.33 1.67 -13.27
CA GLN A 32 -3.38 0.78 -12.75
C GLN A 32 -2.94 0.12 -11.44
N ALA A 33 -1.70 -0.38 -11.38
CA ALA A 33 -1.14 -0.97 -10.17
C ALA A 33 -1.09 0.04 -9.01
N LEU A 34 -0.66 1.28 -9.27
CA LEU A 34 -0.64 2.35 -8.27
C LEU A 34 -2.05 2.73 -7.78
N VAL A 35 -3.06 2.79 -8.65
CA VAL A 35 -4.44 3.09 -8.22
C VAL A 35 -5.04 1.93 -7.42
N ILE A 36 -4.75 0.68 -7.78
CA ILE A 36 -5.15 -0.50 -6.99
C ILE A 36 -4.52 -0.42 -5.59
N LEU A 37 -3.21 -0.12 -5.53
CA LEU A 37 -2.49 0.02 -4.27
C LEU A 37 -3.05 1.17 -3.42
N ALA A 38 -3.31 2.34 -4.02
CA ALA A 38 -3.92 3.49 -3.35
C ALA A 38 -5.27 3.14 -2.71
N ARG A 39 -6.14 2.41 -3.42
CA ARG A 39 -7.45 1.99 -2.90
C ARG A 39 -7.30 1.01 -1.73
N LYS A 40 -6.34 0.10 -1.79
CA LYS A 40 -6.05 -0.82 -0.66
C LYS A 40 -5.58 -0.04 0.57
N LEU A 41 -4.66 0.90 0.39
CA LEU A 41 -4.17 1.78 1.47
C LEU A 41 -5.31 2.59 2.10
N ALA A 42 -6.16 3.21 1.28
CA ALA A 42 -7.29 4.00 1.78
C ALA A 42 -8.27 3.15 2.60
N ARG A 43 -8.52 1.89 2.20
CA ARG A 43 -9.36 0.98 2.97
C ARG A 43 -8.75 0.59 4.31
N VAL A 44 -7.44 0.35 4.36
CA VAL A 44 -6.73 0.07 5.62
C VAL A 44 -6.76 1.31 6.53
N ALA A 45 -6.39 2.48 6.02
CA ALA A 45 -6.42 3.72 6.79
C ALA A 45 -7.83 4.03 7.33
N PHE A 46 -8.88 3.81 6.52
CA PHE A 46 -10.26 3.97 6.96
C PHE A 46 -10.65 2.98 8.06
N ALA A 47 -10.24 1.71 7.94
CA ALA A 47 -10.50 0.70 8.97
C ALA A 47 -9.79 1.02 10.29
N LEU A 48 -8.52 1.43 10.23
CA LEU A 48 -7.75 1.86 11.40
C LEU A 48 -8.38 3.09 12.06
N MET A 49 -8.76 4.10 11.28
CA MET A 49 -9.44 5.29 11.79
C MET A 49 -10.79 4.94 12.44
N LYS A 50 -11.54 4.01 11.85
CA LYS A 50 -12.85 3.60 12.40
C LYS A 50 -12.70 2.83 13.72
N ASN A 51 -11.71 1.95 13.81
CA ASN A 51 -11.51 1.11 14.98
C ASN A 51 -10.59 1.75 16.03
N GLN A 52 -9.97 2.89 15.72
CA GLN A 52 -8.90 3.51 16.51
C GLN A 52 -7.72 2.55 16.76
N ASP A 53 -7.42 1.71 15.77
CA ASP A 53 -6.34 0.73 15.81
C ASP A 53 -5.05 1.27 15.17
N GLU A 54 -3.92 0.68 15.55
CA GLU A 54 -2.62 0.99 14.96
C GLU A 54 -2.27 0.08 13.77
N TYR A 55 -1.52 0.61 12.79
CA TYR A 55 -1.12 -0.15 11.62
C TYR A 55 -0.08 -1.22 11.98
N THR A 56 -0.44 -2.49 11.86
CA THR A 56 0.50 -3.62 11.98
C THR A 56 0.84 -4.17 10.59
N SER A 57 2.12 -4.06 10.20
CA SER A 57 2.59 -4.65 8.94
C SER A 57 3.14 -6.05 9.18
N LYS A 58 2.77 -7.04 8.35
CA LYS A 58 3.27 -8.43 8.48
C LYS A 58 4.77 -8.61 8.18
N GLY A 59 5.49 -7.56 7.77
CA GLY A 59 6.90 -7.64 7.36
C GLY A 59 7.81 -6.54 7.91
N GLY A 60 7.31 -5.64 8.76
CA GLY A 60 8.13 -4.62 9.41
C GLY A 60 8.58 -5.12 10.76
N LYS A 61 9.80 -5.69 10.84
CA LYS A 61 10.55 -5.60 12.10
C LYS A 61 10.63 -4.11 12.44
N PRO A 62 10.29 -3.66 13.66
CA PRO A 62 10.59 -2.29 14.04
C PRO A 62 12.11 -2.13 13.95
N ALA A 63 12.58 -1.30 13.02
CA ALA A 63 13.94 -0.80 13.08
C ALA A 63 13.96 0.17 14.26
N CYS A 64 14.52 -0.32 15.36
CA CYS A 64 15.02 0.45 16.49
C CYS A 64 16.05 1.49 16.02
#